data_AF-A0A1V6K532-F1
#
_entry.id   AF-A0A1V6K532-F1
#
_cell.length_a   1.000
_cell.length_b   1.000
_cell.length_c   1.000
_cell.angle_alpha   90.00
_cell.angle_beta   90.00
_cell.angle_gamma   90.00
#
_symmetry.space_group_name_H-M   'P 1'
#
loop_
_entity.id
_entity.type
_entity.pdbx_description
1 polymer ?
#
loop_
_entity_poly.entity_id
_entity_poly.type
_entity_poly.pdbx_seq_one_letter_code
_entity_poly.pdbx_strand_id
1 'polypeptide(L)'
;MRTSLLLAVSLASIAPAGAFGLARDTLNIPVGHYRWIGFTVDIAQQEDTRIEGTIGVLPDSSSVELLLMHLDDFARWSSGGTDVDTLYRLRTGGGDIRIPIEGFGDMALVISNRGNYSGATVAASLDLAFEGTGAPYSPLLTGARIVLAMLAVAVALTLLLGVLVKEAGRRRRRRIGSGSPS
;
A
#
# COMPACT_ATOMS: atom_id res chain seq x y z
N MET A 1 -24.43 -6.81 -47.47
CA MET A 1 -23.92 -5.43 -47.32
C MET A 1 -24.29 -5.00 -45.90
N ARG A 2 -23.41 -5.16 -44.90
CA ARG A 2 -22.37 -4.19 -44.46
C ARG A 2 -22.97 -2.83 -44.10
N THR A 3 -23.05 -2.57 -42.79
CA THR A 3 -22.67 -1.34 -42.02
C THR A 3 -23.57 -1.25 -40.79
N SER A 4 -23.13 -1.75 -39.62
CA SER A 4 -22.24 -1.06 -38.66
C SER A 4 -22.80 0.27 -38.16
N LEU A 5 -23.33 0.28 -36.94
CA LEU A 5 -23.03 1.38 -36.02
C LEU A 5 -22.99 0.79 -34.59
N LEU A 6 -21.81 0.27 -34.25
CA LEU A 6 -21.43 -0.04 -32.88
C LEU A 6 -21.45 1.28 -32.10
N LEU A 7 -22.44 1.42 -31.21
CA LEU A 7 -22.41 2.42 -30.16
C LEU A 7 -21.34 1.98 -29.15
N ALA A 8 -20.11 2.45 -29.36
CA ALA A 8 -19.05 2.31 -28.38
C ALA A 8 -19.42 3.17 -27.16
N VAL A 9 -20.12 2.57 -26.21
CA VAL A 9 -20.28 3.12 -24.86
C VAL A 9 -18.87 3.12 -24.26
N SER A 10 -18.24 4.29 -24.26
CA SER A 10 -17.07 4.59 -23.46
C SER A 10 -17.49 4.50 -21.99
N LEU A 11 -17.44 3.30 -21.42
CA LEU A 11 -17.26 3.17 -19.98
C LEU A 11 -15.86 3.74 -19.70
N ALA A 12 -15.80 5.02 -19.35
CA ALA A 12 -14.71 5.51 -18.54
C ALA A 12 -14.70 4.61 -17.30
N SER A 13 -13.71 3.72 -17.23
CA SER A 13 -13.41 2.95 -16.04
C SER A 13 -13.13 3.96 -14.94
N ILE A 14 -14.12 4.20 -14.09
CA ILE A 14 -13.94 4.92 -12.82
C ILE A 14 -13.02 4.00 -12.02
N ALA A 15 -11.71 4.24 -12.11
CA ALA A 15 -10.74 3.58 -11.25
C ALA A 15 -11.17 3.89 -9.81
N PRO A 16 -11.34 2.89 -8.93
CA PRO A 16 -11.77 3.15 -7.57
C PRO A 16 -10.67 3.94 -6.86
N ALA A 17 -10.88 5.23 -6.61
CA ALA A 17 -9.95 6.02 -5.81
C ALA A 17 -9.87 5.44 -4.39
N GLY A 18 -8.66 5.26 -3.90
CA GLY A 18 -8.38 4.74 -2.56
C GLY A 18 -7.66 5.77 -1.71
N ALA A 19 -7.91 5.78 -0.40
CA ALA A 19 -7.16 6.59 0.55
C ALA A 19 -6.94 5.83 1.87
N PHE A 20 -5.79 6.06 2.52
CA PHE A 20 -5.52 5.54 3.87
C PHE A 20 -4.67 6.48 4.71
N GLY A 21 -4.89 6.45 6.03
CA GLY A 21 -4.21 7.33 6.99
C GLY A 21 -2.73 7.03 7.16
N LEU A 22 -1.90 8.06 7.01
CA LEU A 22 -0.47 8.06 7.33
C LEU A 22 -0.20 8.63 8.72
N ALA A 23 -0.87 9.73 9.08
CA ALA A 23 -0.73 10.40 10.37
C ALA A 23 -2.07 10.94 10.85
N ARG A 24 -2.37 10.78 12.14
CA ARG A 24 -3.60 11.27 12.79
C ARG A 24 -3.33 11.79 14.20
N ASP A 25 -2.10 12.20 14.47
CA ASP A 25 -1.60 12.48 15.80
C ASP A 25 -0.87 13.82 15.90
N THR A 26 -0.56 14.18 17.14
CA THR A 26 0.22 15.38 17.45
C THR A 26 1.61 14.97 17.89
N LEU A 27 2.62 15.50 17.21
CA LEU A 27 4.02 15.13 17.36
C LEU A 27 4.80 16.31 17.93
N ASN A 28 5.44 16.10 19.08
CA ASN A 28 6.43 17.05 19.60
C ASN A 28 7.81 16.74 19.00
N ILE A 29 8.36 17.70 18.27
CA ILE A 29 9.65 17.59 17.59
C ILE A 29 10.62 18.63 18.18
N PRO A 30 11.62 18.19 18.97
CA PRO A 30 12.60 19.12 19.55
C PRO A 30 13.47 19.81 18.49
N VAL A 31 14.21 20.83 18.92
CA VAL A 31 15.16 21.57 18.06
C VAL A 31 16.19 20.63 17.45
N GLY A 32 16.43 20.70 16.15
CA GLY A 32 17.45 19.84 15.53
C GLY A 32 17.00 18.39 15.29
N HIS A 33 15.77 18.02 15.69
CA HIS A 33 15.25 16.67 15.54
C HIS A 33 14.22 16.56 14.40
N TYR A 34 13.83 15.33 14.11
CA TYR A 34 12.82 14.99 13.12
C TYR A 34 11.97 13.81 13.59
N ARG A 35 10.82 13.63 12.92
CA ARG A 35 9.99 12.43 12.95
C ARG A 35 9.81 11.95 11.51
N TRP A 36 9.54 10.66 11.34
CA TRP A 36 9.34 10.10 10.01
C TRP A 36 8.29 9.00 10.06
N ILE A 37 7.64 8.80 8.91
CA ILE A 37 6.60 7.79 8.70
C ILE A 37 7.02 7.00 7.47
N GLY A 38 7.18 5.69 7.64
CA GLY A 38 7.43 4.76 6.55
C GLY A 38 6.12 4.25 5.96
N PHE A 39 6.03 4.20 4.64
CA PHE A 39 4.89 3.61 3.94
C PHE A 39 5.34 3.07 2.57
N THR A 40 4.55 2.17 2.01
CA THR A 40 4.83 1.55 0.70
C THR A 40 3.76 1.99 -0.29
N VAL A 41 4.20 2.43 -1.47
CA VAL A 41 3.34 2.69 -2.64
C VAL A 41 3.46 1.49 -3.57
N ASP A 42 2.37 0.77 -3.81
CA ASP A 42 2.36 -0.34 -4.77
C ASP A 42 2.31 0.17 -6.21
N ILE A 43 2.82 -0.61 -7.17
CA ILE A 43 2.73 -0.29 -8.60
C ILE A 43 1.27 -0.06 -9.01
N ALA A 44 0.32 -0.81 -8.44
CA ALA A 44 -1.10 -0.67 -8.72
C ALA A 44 -1.73 0.63 -8.17
N GLN A 45 -1.01 1.37 -7.33
CA GLN A 45 -1.43 2.64 -6.74
C GLN A 45 -0.81 3.85 -7.45
N GLN A 46 0.17 3.65 -8.33
CA GLN A 46 1.06 4.70 -8.88
C GLN A 46 0.31 5.85 -9.59
N GLU A 47 -0.87 5.58 -10.14
CA GLU A 47 -1.65 6.58 -10.87
C GLU A 47 -2.25 7.63 -9.89
N ASP A 48 -1.89 8.91 -10.12
CA ASP A 48 -2.19 10.06 -9.24
C ASP A 48 -1.97 9.82 -7.74
N THR A 49 -0.92 9.07 -7.37
CA THR A 49 -0.56 8.90 -5.96
C THR A 49 -0.13 10.23 -5.35
N ARG A 50 -0.67 10.55 -4.18
CA ARG A 50 -0.34 11.77 -3.45
C ARG A 50 -0.57 11.62 -1.96
N ILE A 51 0.18 12.39 -1.17
CA ILE A 51 -0.15 12.63 0.24
C ILE A 51 -1.03 13.86 0.32
N GLU A 52 -2.19 13.76 0.96
CA GLU A 52 -3.09 14.89 1.15
C GLU A 52 -3.61 14.99 2.58
N GLY A 53 -3.97 16.20 3.00
CA GLY A 53 -4.54 16.44 4.32
C GLY A 53 -4.14 17.79 4.88
N THR A 54 -4.03 17.89 6.20
CA THR A 54 -3.76 19.14 6.91
C THR A 54 -2.62 18.99 7.90
N ILE A 55 -1.80 20.03 8.02
CA ILE A 55 -0.79 20.14 9.07
C ILE A 55 -0.99 21.44 9.86
N GLY A 56 -0.78 21.40 11.17
CA GLY A 56 -0.72 22.57 12.02
C GLY A 56 0.58 22.56 12.80
N VAL A 57 1.30 23.69 12.85
CA VAL A 57 2.58 23.81 13.56
C VAL A 57 2.45 24.86 14.64
N LEU A 58 2.85 24.51 15.86
CA LEU A 58 2.95 25.42 16.99
C LEU A 58 4.40 25.50 17.49
N PRO A 59 4.85 26.69 17.94
CA PRO A 59 4.16 27.98 17.86
C PRO A 59 4.05 28.49 16.41
N ASP A 60 3.13 29.42 16.12
CA ASP A 60 2.87 29.94 14.76
C ASP A 60 4.11 30.60 14.11
N SER A 61 5.10 30.98 14.91
CA SER A 61 6.39 31.50 14.45
C SER A 61 7.34 30.41 13.92
N SER A 62 6.99 29.14 14.08
CA SER A 62 7.78 27.98 13.67
C SER A 62 7.24 27.37 12.37
N SER A 63 8.15 26.79 11.59
CA SER A 63 7.80 26.09 10.35
C SER A 63 8.56 24.77 10.28
N VAL A 64 7.92 23.68 9.89
CA VAL A 64 8.60 22.40 9.68
C VAL A 64 8.90 22.18 8.21
N GLU A 65 9.91 21.35 7.94
CA GLU A 65 10.24 20.89 6.59
C GLU A 65 9.69 19.48 6.41
N LEU A 66 8.87 19.29 5.39
CA LEU A 66 8.37 18.02 4.91
C LEU A 66 9.30 17.54 3.79
N LEU A 67 9.86 16.34 3.94
CA LEU A 67 10.72 15.71 2.95
C LEU A 67 10.13 14.36 2.59
N LEU A 68 9.93 14.10 1.31
CA LEU A 68 9.60 12.77 0.78
C LEU A 68 10.84 12.21 0.08
N MET A 69 11.19 10.97 0.40
CA MET A 69 12.30 10.25 -0.20
C MET A 69 12.07 8.75 -0.15
N HIS A 70 12.82 7.98 -0.94
CA HIS A 70 12.86 6.54 -0.79
C HIS A 70 13.45 6.15 0.57
N LEU A 71 13.07 4.98 1.08
CA LEU A 71 13.53 4.51 2.39
C LEU A 71 15.07 4.35 2.46
N ASP A 72 15.70 3.96 1.34
CA ASP A 72 17.16 3.84 1.24
C ASP A 72 17.85 5.20 1.32
N ASP A 73 17.30 6.22 0.65
CA ASP A 73 17.75 7.61 0.76
C ASP A 73 17.58 8.16 2.16
N PHE A 74 16.48 7.82 2.82
CA PHE A 74 16.25 8.18 4.22
C PHE A 74 17.31 7.59 5.16
N ALA A 75 17.72 6.34 4.96
CA ALA A 75 18.79 5.72 5.77
C ALA A 75 20.13 6.47 5.62
N ARG A 76 20.44 6.95 4.41
CA ARG A 76 21.61 7.81 4.15
C ARG A 76 21.46 9.21 4.76
N TRP A 77 20.30 9.83 4.60
CA TRP A 77 20.03 11.18 5.11
C TRP A 77 20.03 11.24 6.65
N SER A 78 19.43 10.24 7.29
CA SER A 78 19.32 10.13 8.75
C SER A 78 20.68 9.96 9.43
N SER A 79 21.65 9.35 8.75
CA SER A 79 23.03 9.18 9.22
C SER A 79 23.95 10.37 8.91
N GLY A 80 23.42 11.46 8.33
CA GLY A 80 24.18 12.67 8.03
C GLY A 80 24.83 12.68 6.65
N GLY A 81 24.47 11.75 5.77
CA GLY A 81 24.86 11.81 4.36
C GLY A 81 24.30 13.06 3.67
N THR A 82 25.10 13.67 2.79
CA THR A 82 24.74 14.92 2.09
C THR A 82 24.26 14.71 0.65
N ASP A 83 24.41 13.51 0.12
CA ASP A 83 24.00 13.14 -1.23
C ASP A 83 22.82 12.16 -1.14
N VAL A 84 21.61 12.72 -1.11
CA VAL A 84 20.36 11.97 -1.06
C VAL A 84 19.37 12.54 -2.04
N ASP A 85 18.65 11.68 -2.73
CA ASP A 85 17.60 12.12 -3.63
C ASP A 85 16.32 12.38 -2.84
N THR A 86 15.82 13.61 -2.94
CA THR A 86 14.58 14.01 -2.27
C THR A 86 13.52 14.17 -3.34
N LEU A 87 12.54 13.27 -3.32
CA LEU A 87 11.41 13.29 -4.26
C LEU A 87 10.55 14.54 -4.11
N TYR A 88 10.39 15.03 -2.88
CA TYR A 88 9.64 16.25 -2.61
C TYR A 88 10.12 16.98 -1.37
N ARG A 89 10.10 18.32 -1.41
CA ARG A 89 10.47 19.19 -0.28
C ARG A 89 9.50 20.36 -0.16
N LEU A 90 8.96 20.56 1.04
CA LEU A 90 8.10 21.70 1.35
C LEU A 90 8.37 22.21 2.76
N ARG A 91 8.53 23.52 2.91
CA ARG A 91 8.58 24.16 4.23
C ARG A 91 7.26 24.84 4.52
N THR A 92 6.65 24.53 5.66
CA THR A 92 5.30 25.04 6.01
C THR A 92 5.15 25.29 7.51
N GLY A 93 4.39 26.32 7.87
CA GLY A 93 3.91 26.58 9.24
C GLY A 93 2.53 25.97 9.51
N GLY A 94 1.88 25.41 8.49
CA GLY A 94 0.53 24.87 8.61
C GLY A 94 -0.27 25.01 7.32
N GLY A 95 -1.46 24.42 7.31
CA GLY A 95 -2.44 24.48 6.23
C GLY A 95 -2.63 23.15 5.50
N ASP A 96 -3.29 23.25 4.35
CA ASP A 96 -3.56 22.10 3.49
C ASP A 96 -2.28 21.64 2.78
N ILE A 97 -2.08 20.33 2.77
CA ILE A 97 -0.93 19.68 2.18
C ILE A 97 -1.40 18.82 1.01
N ARG A 98 -0.71 18.93 -0.12
CA ARG A 98 -0.86 18.06 -1.28
C ARG A 98 0.53 17.80 -1.88
N ILE A 99 1.05 16.61 -1.65
CA ILE A 99 2.39 16.19 -2.10
C ILE A 99 2.19 15.11 -3.17
N PRO A 100 2.48 15.39 -4.45
CA PRO A 100 2.46 14.35 -5.48
C PRO A 100 3.59 13.35 -5.21
N ILE A 101 3.32 12.06 -5.45
CA ILE A 101 4.33 11.00 -5.40
C ILE A 101 4.53 10.47 -6.82
N GLU A 102 5.76 10.62 -7.33
CA GLU A 102 6.16 10.05 -8.60
C GLU A 102 6.85 8.70 -8.35
N GLY A 103 6.23 7.62 -8.82
CA GLY A 103 6.79 6.26 -8.73
C GLY A 103 6.18 5.38 -7.64
N PHE A 104 6.84 4.27 -7.34
CA PHE A 104 6.39 3.24 -6.41
C PHE A 104 7.55 2.74 -5.54
N GLY A 105 7.24 1.99 -4.48
CA GLY A 105 8.22 1.40 -3.57
C GLY A 105 8.09 1.89 -2.13
N ASP A 106 9.12 1.59 -1.34
CA ASP A 106 9.18 1.98 0.08
C ASP A 106 9.64 3.43 0.22
N MET A 107 8.82 4.22 0.89
CA MET A 107 8.95 5.68 1.02
C MET A 107 9.03 6.08 2.48
N ALA A 108 9.67 7.22 2.73
CA ALA A 108 9.71 7.88 4.01
C ALA A 108 9.24 9.33 3.86
N LEU A 109 8.17 9.69 4.58
CA LEU A 109 7.80 11.09 4.82
C LEU A 109 8.45 11.55 6.11
N VAL A 110 9.35 12.53 6.02
CA VAL A 110 10.05 13.12 7.15
C VAL A 110 9.46 14.48 7.48
N ILE A 111 9.17 14.70 8.76
CA ILE A 111 8.78 15.99 9.33
C ILE A 111 9.96 16.48 10.18
N SER A 112 10.69 17.46 9.65
CA SER A 112 11.97 17.95 10.17
C SER A 112 11.83 19.31 10.86
N ASN A 113 12.37 19.40 12.07
CA ASN A 113 12.53 20.63 12.83
C ASN A 113 14.01 21.07 12.90
N ARG A 114 14.86 20.59 11.99
CA ARG A 114 16.31 20.88 12.00
C ARG A 114 16.64 22.36 11.78
N GLY A 115 15.77 23.08 11.07
CA GLY A 115 15.99 24.49 10.70
C GLY A 115 15.38 25.53 11.65
N ASN A 116 14.90 25.14 12.83
CA ASN A 116 14.30 26.05 13.80
C ASN A 116 15.15 26.18 15.06
N TYR A 117 14.98 27.29 15.78
CA TYR A 117 15.65 27.58 17.05
C TYR A 117 14.80 27.24 18.28
N SER A 118 13.58 26.74 18.08
CA SER A 118 12.66 26.29 19.13
C SER A 118 12.01 24.95 18.76
N GLY A 119 11.50 24.22 19.76
CA GLY A 119 10.75 22.99 19.53
C GLY A 119 9.44 23.29 18.78
N ALA A 120 9.01 22.36 17.94
CA ALA A 120 7.76 22.45 17.21
C ALA A 120 6.79 21.34 17.63
N THR A 121 5.54 21.71 17.88
CA THR A 121 4.43 20.77 18.04
C THR A 121 3.67 20.73 16.73
N VAL A 122 3.60 19.55 16.12
CA VAL A 122 3.00 19.35 14.81
C VAL A 122 1.74 18.51 14.95
N ALA A 123 0.58 19.06 14.68
CA ALA A 123 -0.66 18.31 14.52
C ALA A 123 -0.80 17.91 13.05
N ALA A 124 -0.75 16.61 12.75
CA ALA A 124 -0.80 16.12 11.38
C ALA A 124 -2.01 15.21 11.17
N SER A 125 -2.77 15.49 10.12
CA SER A 125 -3.83 14.63 9.62
C SER A 125 -3.58 14.42 8.13
N LEU A 126 -2.86 13.34 7.80
CA LEU A 126 -2.36 13.06 6.46
C LEU A 126 -2.83 11.69 5.99
N ASP A 127 -3.23 11.62 4.73
CA ASP A 127 -3.64 10.42 4.02
C ASP A 127 -2.78 10.21 2.78
N LEU A 128 -2.50 8.95 2.43
CA LEU A 128 -2.05 8.58 1.11
C LEU A 128 -3.29 8.32 0.25
N ALA A 129 -3.47 9.11 -0.80
CA ALA A 129 -4.54 8.99 -1.79
C ALA A 129 -3.98 8.58 -3.15
N PHE A 130 -4.76 7.84 -3.94
CA PHE A 130 -4.39 7.42 -5.30
C PHE A 130 -5.62 7.16 -6.15
N GLU A 131 -5.47 7.28 -7.47
CA GLU A 131 -6.46 6.84 -8.46
C GLU A 131 -6.03 5.47 -9.01
N GLY A 132 -6.73 4.38 -8.66
CA GLY A 132 -6.31 3.05 -9.12
C GLY A 132 -6.81 1.91 -8.25
N THR A 133 -6.68 0.67 -8.75
CA THR A 133 -7.05 -0.52 -7.97
C THR A 133 -5.92 -0.88 -7.00
N GLY A 134 -5.97 -0.39 -5.77
CA GLY A 134 -5.01 -0.73 -4.73
C GLY A 134 -5.70 -0.96 -3.38
N ALA A 135 -5.49 -2.13 -2.79
CA ALA A 135 -5.78 -2.32 -1.36
C ALA A 135 -4.55 -1.86 -0.56
N PRO A 136 -4.72 -1.29 0.64
CA PRO A 136 -3.58 -0.97 1.50
C PRO A 136 -2.71 -2.22 1.68
N TYR A 137 -1.41 -2.10 1.43
CA TYR A 137 -0.47 -3.18 1.71
C TYR A 137 -0.40 -3.36 3.22
N SER A 138 -1.13 -4.36 3.73
CA SER A 138 -1.04 -4.81 5.11
C SER A 138 -0.31 -6.15 5.09
N PRO A 139 0.93 -6.25 5.58
CA PRO A 139 1.68 -7.51 5.60
C PRO A 139 0.92 -8.61 6.35
N LEU A 140 0.11 -8.24 7.35
CA LEU A 140 -0.75 -9.15 8.10
C LEU A 140 -1.88 -9.73 7.23
N LEU A 141 -2.53 -8.87 6.44
CA LEU A 141 -3.65 -9.25 5.59
C LEU A 141 -3.19 -10.05 4.37
N THR A 142 -2.03 -9.70 3.81
CA THR A 142 -1.35 -10.47 2.76
C THR A 142 -0.93 -11.83 3.27
N GLY A 143 -0.30 -11.90 4.45
CA GLY A 143 0.06 -13.16 5.11
C GLY A 143 -1.16 -14.06 5.35
N ALA A 144 -2.25 -13.49 5.89
CA ALA A 144 -3.49 -14.23 6.11
C ALA A 144 -4.11 -14.79 4.80
N ARG A 145 -4.07 -14.01 3.71
CA ARG A 145 -4.54 -14.47 2.39
C ARG A 145 -3.74 -15.67 1.87
N ILE A 146 -2.41 -15.63 2.00
CA ILE A 146 -1.53 -16.75 1.60
C ILE A 146 -1.87 -18.01 2.40
N VAL A 147 -2.01 -17.88 3.72
CA VAL A 147 -2.37 -19.01 4.60
C VAL A 147 -3.74 -19.59 4.21
N LEU A 148 -4.75 -18.74 3.98
CA LEU A 148 -6.07 -19.17 3.52
C LEU A 148 -6.03 -19.88 2.16
N ALA A 149 -5.24 -19.37 1.21
CA ALA A 149 -5.07 -19.98 -0.10
C ALA A 149 -4.41 -21.38 0.01
N MET A 150 -3.36 -21.51 0.84
CA MET A 150 -2.74 -22.80 1.12
C MET A 150 -3.72 -23.80 1.73
N LEU A 151 -4.56 -23.33 2.66
CA LEU A 151 -5.57 -24.18 3.30
C LEU A 151 -6.63 -24.65 2.30
N ALA A 152 -7.09 -23.76 1.42
CA ALA A 152 -8.03 -24.10 0.35
C ALA A 152 -7.45 -25.17 -0.61
N VAL A 153 -6.18 -25.03 -0.99
CA VAL A 153 -5.47 -26.02 -1.82
C VAL A 153 -5.36 -27.38 -1.12
N ALA A 154 -5.02 -27.39 0.17
CA ALA A 154 -4.93 -28.62 0.95
C ALA A 154 -6.29 -29.36 1.02
N VAL A 155 -7.38 -28.63 1.25
CA VAL A 155 -8.74 -29.20 1.26
C VAL A 155 -9.12 -29.75 -0.12
N ALA A 156 -8.84 -29.02 -1.19
CA ALA A 156 -9.12 -29.46 -2.56
C ALA A 156 -8.36 -30.75 -2.91
N LEU A 157 -7.07 -30.85 -2.56
CA LEU A 157 -6.26 -32.05 -2.76
C LEU A 157 -6.82 -33.26 -1.98
N THR A 158 -7.24 -33.05 -0.73
CA THR A 158 -7.80 -34.11 0.11
C THR A 158 -9.11 -34.64 -0.48
N LEU A 159 -9.97 -33.76 -0.98
CA LEU A 159 -11.22 -34.12 -1.66
C LEU A 159 -10.95 -34.88 -2.97
N LEU A 160 -10.01 -34.41 -3.80
CA LEU A 160 -9.60 -35.07 -5.04
C LEU A 160 -9.08 -36.49 -4.78
N LEU A 161 -8.22 -36.66 -3.77
CA LEU A 161 -7.69 -37.96 -3.40
C LEU A 161 -8.80 -38.91 -2.92
N GLY A 162 -9.74 -38.40 -2.11
CA GLY A 162 -10.90 -39.16 -1.65
C GLY A 162 -11.79 -39.64 -2.80
N VAL A 163 -12.02 -38.79 -3.81
CA VAL A 163 -12.78 -39.16 -5.02
C VAL A 163 -12.03 -40.22 -5.84
N LEU A 164 -10.74 -40.05 -6.07
CA LEU A 164 -9.91 -41.00 -6.81
C LEU A 164 -9.88 -42.39 -6.14
N VAL A 165 -9.68 -42.45 -4.83
CA VAL A 165 -9.70 -43.71 -4.06
C VAL A 165 -11.07 -44.37 -4.13
N LYS A 166 -12.15 -43.59 -4.00
CA LYS A 166 -13.53 -44.10 -4.11
C LYS A 166 -13.82 -44.67 -5.50
N GLU A 167 -13.37 -44.01 -6.56
CA GLU A 167 -13.51 -44.51 -7.92
C GLU A 167 -12.69 -45.77 -8.18
N ALA A 168 -11.43 -45.81 -7.74
CA ALA A 168 -10.58 -46.98 -7.86
C ALA A 168 -11.19 -48.20 -7.14
N GLY A 169 -11.74 -47.99 -5.93
CA GLY A 169 -12.46 -49.01 -5.19
C GLY A 169 -13.72 -49.52 -5.90
N ARG A 170 -14.51 -48.62 -6.52
CA ARG A 170 -15.69 -48.99 -7.32
C ARG A 170 -15.31 -49.79 -8.57
N ARG A 171 -14.24 -49.41 -9.28
CA ARG A 171 -13.73 -50.14 -10.46
C ARG A 171 -13.25 -51.54 -10.08
N ARG A 172 -12.59 -51.69 -8.92
CA ARG A 172 -12.11 -52.99 -8.41
C ARG A 172 -13.27 -53.93 -8.05
N ARG A 173 -14.33 -53.42 -7.41
CA ARG A 173 -15.54 -54.22 -7.11
C ARG A 173 -16.30 -54.68 -8.36
N ARG A 174 -16.39 -53.83 -9.39
CA ARG A 174 -17.02 -54.21 -10.67
C ARG A 174 -16.29 -55.34 -11.40
N ARG A 175 -14.95 -55.38 -11.34
CA ARG A 175 -14.14 -56.47 -11.95
C ARG A 175 -14.29 -57.81 -11.23
N ILE A 176 -14.54 -57.82 -9.92
CA ILE A 176 -14.71 -59.06 -9.15
C ILE A 176 -16.12 -59.63 -9.34
N GLY A 177 -17.15 -58.77 -9.43
CA GLY A 177 -18.53 -59.20 -9.66
C GLY A 177 -18.85 -59.73 -11.06
N SER A 178 -17.98 -59.50 -12.06
CA SER A 178 -18.15 -60.02 -13.42
C SER A 178 -17.48 -61.39 -13.66
N GLY A 179 -16.84 -61.97 -12.63
CA GLY A 179 -16.20 -63.27 -12.69
C GLY A 179 -17.01 -64.34 -11.97
N SER A 180 -18.22 -64.64 -12.44
CA SER A 180 -18.92 -65.88 -12.08
C SER A 180 -18.90 -66.80 -13.29
N PRO A 181 -18.06 -67.85 -13.32
CA PRO A 181 -18.18 -68.89 -14.32
C PRO A 181 -19.37 -69.79 -13.98
N SER A 182 -20.23 -69.97 -14.98
CA SER A 182 -21.14 -71.11 -15.15
C SER A 182 -20.39 -72.43 -15.24
#